data_AF-A0A961PH05-F1
#
_entry.id   AF-A0A961PH05-F1
#
_cell.length_a   1.000
_cell.length_b   1.000
_cell.length_c   1.000
_cell.angle_alpha   90.00
_cell.angle_beta   90.00
_cell.angle_gamma   90.00
#
_symmetry.space_group_name_H-M   'P 1'
#
loop_
_entity.id
_entity.type
_entity.pdbx_description
1 polymer ?
#
loop_
_entity_poly.entity_id
_entity_poly.type
_entity_poly.pdbx_seq_one_letter_code
_entity_poly.pdbx_strand_id
1 'polypeptide(L)'
;MKRAALIALPYAWLAALFLVPFLIVFKISLSDTALAIPPYTPNLDFSAGWAGIRDFFAGLDFENFAFLTTDDLYWKAYLSSLKIAVISTFMTLLVGYPIAYGMSRAADEWRPTLLMLVILPF
;
A
#
# COMPACT_ATOMS: atom_id res chain seq x y z
N MET A 1 -31.33 -15.33 1.70
CA MET A 1 -30.12 -16.05 2.18
C MET A 1 -29.23 -16.58 1.04
N LYS A 2 -29.73 -17.35 0.07
CA LYS A 2 -28.89 -17.94 -1.01
C LYS A 2 -28.12 -16.92 -1.89
N ARG A 3 -28.71 -15.77 -2.22
CA ARG A 3 -28.05 -14.72 -3.03
C ARG A 3 -26.90 -14.01 -2.31
N ALA A 4 -27.04 -13.74 -1.01
CA ALA A 4 -26.01 -13.07 -0.23
C ALA A 4 -24.75 -13.94 -0.11
N ALA A 5 -24.91 -15.25 0.08
CA ALA A 5 -23.77 -16.19 0.12
C ALA A 5 -23.04 -16.27 -1.24
N LEU A 6 -23.78 -16.24 -2.35
CA LEU A 6 -23.19 -16.25 -3.70
C LEU A 6 -22.38 -14.99 -4.01
N ILE A 7 -22.78 -13.83 -3.47
CA ILE A 7 -22.05 -12.57 -3.61
C ILE A 7 -20.89 -12.49 -2.62
N ALA A 8 -21.10 -12.92 -1.37
CA ALA A 8 -20.10 -12.84 -0.31
C ALA A 8 -18.88 -13.71 -0.60
N LEU A 9 -19.05 -14.85 -1.28
CA LEU A 9 -17.95 -15.78 -1.54
C LEU A 9 -16.83 -15.16 -2.41
N PRO A 10 -17.10 -14.56 -3.59
CA PRO A 10 -16.07 -13.83 -4.35
C PRO A 10 -15.43 -12.68 -3.56
N TYR A 11 -16.21 -11.88 -2.82
CA TYR A 11 -15.65 -10.77 -2.05
C TYR A 11 -14.79 -11.23 -0.88
N ALA A 12 -15.19 -12.29 -0.18
CA ALA A 12 -14.38 -12.89 0.88
C ALA A 12 -13.07 -13.44 0.31
N TRP A 13 -13.12 -14.05 -0.89
CA TRP A 13 -11.92 -14.52 -1.58
C TRP A 13 -10.97 -13.37 -1.95
N LEU A 14 -11.49 -12.30 -2.54
CA LEU A 14 -10.70 -11.11 -2.85
C LEU A 14 -10.12 -10.45 -1.60
N ALA A 15 -10.92 -10.33 -0.54
CA ALA A 15 -10.48 -9.78 0.74
C ALA A 15 -9.39 -10.64 1.38
N ALA A 16 -9.52 -11.97 1.34
CA ALA A 16 -8.49 -12.87 1.86
C ALA A 16 -7.18 -12.73 1.07
N LEU A 17 -7.23 -12.76 -0.26
CA LEU A 17 -6.04 -12.59 -1.10
C LEU A 17 -5.40 -11.21 -0.95
N PHE A 18 -6.20 -10.17 -0.70
CA PHE A 18 -5.68 -8.85 -0.37
C PHE A 18 -5.04 -8.82 1.02
N LEU A 19 -5.70 -9.37 2.05
CA LEU A 19 -5.24 -9.23 3.44
C LEU A 19 -4.07 -10.15 3.80
N VAL A 20 -4.00 -11.36 3.25
CA VAL A 20 -2.92 -12.32 3.55
C VAL A 20 -1.52 -11.72 3.36
N PRO A 21 -1.15 -11.13 2.21
CA PRO A 21 0.18 -10.52 2.07
C PRO A 21 0.40 -9.34 3.02
N PHE A 22 -0.63 -8.54 3.30
CA PHE A 22 -0.52 -7.43 4.26
C PHE A 22 -0.28 -7.91 5.68
N LEU A 23 -0.96 -8.98 6.13
CA LEU A 23 -0.76 -9.57 7.45
C LEU A 23 0.65 -10.17 7.59
N ILE A 24 1.19 -10.76 6.52
CA ILE A 24 2.56 -11.25 6.49
C ILE A 24 3.56 -10.10 6.65
N VAL A 25 3.41 -9.02 5.87
CA VAL A 25 4.28 -7.83 5.98
C VAL A 25 4.15 -7.18 7.35
N PHE A 26 2.93 -7.06 7.88
CA PHE A 26 2.68 -6.51 9.21
C PHE A 26 3.38 -7.32 10.31
N LYS A 27 3.26 -8.65 10.27
CA LYS A 27 3.99 -9.55 11.18
C LYS A 27 5.50 -9.29 11.09
N ILE A 28 6.05 -9.26 9.88
CA ILE A 28 7.50 -9.07 9.66
C ILE A 28 7.95 -7.69 10.16
N SER A 29 7.13 -6.65 10.02
CA SER A 29 7.47 -5.30 10.49
C SER A 29 7.63 -5.18 12.01
N LEU A 30 7.03 -6.11 12.76
CA LEU A 30 7.13 -6.21 14.22
C LEU A 30 8.12 -7.30 14.67
N SER A 31 8.83 -7.92 13.73
CA SER A 31 9.79 -9.01 13.98
C SER A 31 11.21 -8.52 13.77
N ASP A 32 12.15 -9.21 14.40
CA ASP A 32 13.59 -8.99 14.22
C ASP A 32 14.15 -9.81 13.06
N THR A 33 15.21 -9.28 12.45
CA THR A 33 16.00 -10.04 11.47
C THR A 33 16.88 -11.05 12.20
N ALA A 34 16.84 -12.30 11.76
CA ALA A 34 17.62 -13.38 12.34
C ALA A 34 18.37 -14.16 11.27
N LEU A 35 19.59 -14.63 11.59
CA LEU A 35 20.36 -15.54 10.73
C LEU A 35 19.81 -16.98 10.82
N ALA A 36 18.53 -17.15 10.49
CA ALA A 36 17.79 -18.40 10.53
C ALA A 36 16.97 -18.60 9.23
N ILE A 37 16.37 -19.77 9.07
CA ILE A 37 15.38 -20.04 8.02
C ILE A 37 14.09 -20.42 8.75
N PRO A 38 13.03 -19.58 8.73
CA PRO A 38 12.89 -18.27 8.06
C PRO A 38 13.79 -17.15 8.64
N PRO A 39 14.17 -16.14 7.84
CA PRO A 39 15.13 -15.08 8.23
C PRO A 39 14.49 -13.97 9.10
N TYR A 40 13.58 -14.34 10.00
CA TYR A 40 12.94 -13.44 10.95
C TYR A 40 12.52 -14.20 12.22
N THR A 41 12.46 -13.49 13.33
CA THR A 41 11.98 -14.00 14.63
C THR A 41 11.09 -12.96 15.29
N PRO A 42 10.01 -13.36 16.00
CA PRO A 42 9.67 -14.72 16.42
C PRO A 42 8.86 -15.54 15.39
N ASN A 43 9.00 -16.87 15.44
CA ASN A 43 8.22 -17.81 14.64
C ASN A 43 7.14 -18.46 15.50
N LEU A 44 5.94 -18.62 14.93
CA LEU A 44 4.82 -19.19 15.65
C LEU A 44 4.92 -20.72 15.65
N ASP A 45 5.27 -21.28 16.80
CA ASP A 45 5.38 -22.72 17.02
C ASP A 45 4.12 -23.27 17.69
N PHE A 46 3.25 -23.89 16.90
CA PHE A 46 2.04 -24.54 17.41
C PHE A 46 2.32 -25.81 18.21
N SER A 47 3.51 -26.40 18.10
CA SER A 47 3.88 -27.63 18.82
C SER A 47 4.15 -27.38 20.31
N ALA A 48 4.55 -26.16 20.67
CA ALA A 48 4.74 -25.70 22.05
C ALA A 48 3.42 -25.31 22.76
N GLY A 49 2.28 -25.43 22.10
CA GLY A 49 0.96 -25.14 22.66
C GLY A 49 0.80 -23.67 23.08
N TRP A 50 0.16 -23.42 24.23
CA TRP A 50 -0.10 -22.06 24.71
C TRP A 50 1.17 -21.25 25.01
N ALA A 51 2.26 -21.93 25.39
CA ALA A 51 3.54 -21.29 25.63
C ALA A 51 4.11 -20.67 24.35
N GLY A 52 4.09 -21.41 23.24
CA GLY A 52 4.55 -20.91 21.93
C GLY A 52 3.78 -19.69 21.43
N ILE A 53 2.47 -19.60 21.73
CA ILE A 53 1.67 -18.41 21.40
C ILE A 53 2.11 -17.22 22.26
N ARG A 54 2.32 -17.41 23.56
CA ARG A 54 2.76 -16.34 24.46
C ARG A 54 4.14 -15.81 24.08
N ASP A 55 5.08 -16.70 23.79
CA ASP A 55 6.45 -16.34 23.43
C ASP A 55 6.49 -15.62 22.09
N PHE A 56 5.63 -16.02 21.13
CA PHE A 56 5.45 -15.31 19.87
C PHE A 56 5.03 -13.85 20.09
N PHE A 57 3.99 -13.59 20.88
CA PHE A 57 3.55 -12.20 21.14
C PHE A 57 4.55 -11.41 21.99
N ALA A 58 5.30 -12.07 22.87
CA ALA A 58 6.32 -11.43 23.70
C ALA A 58 7.56 -10.99 22.90
N GLY A 59 7.88 -11.68 21.82
CA GLY A 59 8.99 -11.33 20.93
C GLY A 59 8.62 -10.34 19.82
N LEU A 60 7.38 -9.86 19.74
CA LEU A 60 7.02 -8.78 18.83
C LEU A 60 7.31 -7.43 19.48
N ASP A 61 7.95 -6.53 18.76
CA ASP A 61 8.23 -5.18 19.24
C ASP A 61 8.02 -4.10 18.17
N PHE A 62 8.25 -2.85 18.57
CA PHE A 62 8.12 -1.67 17.72
C PHE A 62 9.48 -1.00 17.45
N GLU A 63 10.60 -1.71 17.67
CA GLU A 63 11.94 -1.14 17.51
C GLU A 63 12.17 -0.70 16.06
N ASN A 64 11.74 -1.51 15.09
CA ASN A 64 11.77 -1.16 13.67
C ASN A 64 11.05 0.17 13.38
N PHE A 65 9.93 0.45 14.05
CA PHE A 65 9.19 1.70 13.87
C PHE A 65 9.89 2.88 14.55
N ALA A 66 10.49 2.68 15.72
CA ALA A 66 11.31 3.70 16.36
C ALA A 66 12.50 4.08 15.47
N PHE A 67 13.17 3.08 14.90
CA PHE A 67 14.31 3.25 13.99
C PHE A 67 13.96 4.12 12.77
N LEU A 68 12.79 3.91 12.15
CA LEU A 68 12.30 4.73 11.03
C LEU A 68 12.20 6.23 11.37
N THR A 69 11.95 6.57 12.64
CA THR A 69 11.81 7.96 13.09
C THR A 69 13.12 8.59 13.54
N THR A 70 14.07 7.78 14.03
CA THR A 70 15.36 8.25 14.52
C THR A 70 16.42 8.34 13.43
N ASP A 71 16.29 7.55 12.36
CA ASP A 71 17.24 7.55 11.26
C ASP A 71 16.92 8.67 10.26
N ASP A 72 17.89 9.57 10.13
CA ASP A 72 17.90 10.70 9.21
C ASP A 72 17.56 10.30 7.76
N LEU A 73 18.03 9.15 7.29
CA LEU A 73 17.81 8.68 5.93
C LEU A 73 16.33 8.45 5.66
N TYR A 74 15.63 7.76 6.58
CA TYR A 74 14.23 7.38 6.41
C TYR A 74 13.31 8.59 6.50
N TRP A 75 13.49 9.44 7.52
CA TRP A 75 12.65 10.64 7.67
C TRP A 75 12.87 11.65 6.53
N LYS A 76 14.12 11.86 6.08
CA LYS A 76 14.41 12.72 4.93
C LYS A 76 13.83 12.15 3.63
N ALA A 77 13.94 10.85 3.41
CA ALA A 77 13.33 10.20 2.26
C ALA A 77 11.81 10.38 2.26
N TYR A 78 11.15 10.17 3.40
CA TYR A 78 9.71 10.35 3.55
C TYR A 78 9.26 11.78 3.23
N LEU A 79 9.92 12.79 3.81
CA LEU A 79 9.64 14.19 3.53
C LEU A 79 9.89 14.57 2.07
N SER A 80 10.96 14.03 1.46
CA SER A 80 11.25 14.23 0.05
C SER A 80 10.14 13.67 -0.83
N SER A 81 9.70 12.43 -0.59
CA SER A 81 8.60 11.81 -1.31
C SER A 81 7.30 12.59 -1.16
N LEU A 82 6.96 13.06 0.05
CA LEU A 82 5.78 13.88 0.29
C LEU A 82 5.86 15.21 -0.47
N LYS A 83 7.01 15.89 -0.41
CA LYS A 83 7.25 17.14 -1.14
C LYS A 83 7.09 16.94 -2.64
N ILE A 84 7.69 15.89 -3.20
CA ILE A 84 7.57 15.56 -4.62
C ILE A 84 6.11 15.29 -4.96
N ALA A 85 5.41 14.43 -4.20
CA ALA A 85 4.02 14.09 -4.47
C ALA A 85 3.10 15.33 -4.46
N VAL A 86 3.27 16.22 -3.48
CA VAL A 86 2.48 17.46 -3.38
C VAL A 86 2.77 18.39 -4.55
N ILE A 87 4.05 18.64 -4.86
CA ILE A 87 4.44 19.53 -5.96
C ILE A 87 3.96 18.96 -7.30
N SER A 88 4.19 17.66 -7.54
CA SER A 88 3.75 16.98 -8.75
C SER A 88 2.24 17.04 -8.89
N THR A 89 1.47 16.76 -7.84
CA THR A 89 0.00 16.85 -7.86
C THR A 89 -0.47 18.27 -8.14
N PHE A 90 0.15 19.27 -7.52
CA PHE A 90 -0.22 20.66 -7.76
C PHE A 90 0.07 21.07 -9.21
N MET A 91 1.25 20.74 -9.73
CA MET A 91 1.63 21.04 -11.11
C MET A 91 0.76 20.29 -12.12
N THR A 92 0.44 19.03 -11.87
CA THR A 92 -0.45 18.25 -12.75
C THR A 92 -1.87 18.79 -12.73
N LEU A 93 -2.37 19.28 -11.60
CA LEU A 93 -3.66 19.97 -11.54
C LEU A 93 -3.61 21.31 -12.27
N LEU A 94 -2.55 22.09 -12.07
CA LEU A 94 -2.39 23.41 -12.70
C LEU A 94 -2.39 23.32 -14.23
N VAL A 95 -1.83 22.25 -14.80
CA VAL A 95 -1.79 22.02 -16.25
C VAL A 95 -3.00 21.22 -16.73
N GLY A 96 -3.31 20.12 -16.06
CA GLY A 96 -4.37 19.19 -16.46
C GLY A 96 -5.78 19.78 -16.33
N TYR A 97 -6.03 20.61 -15.31
CA TYR A 97 -7.36 21.20 -15.11
C TYR A 97 -7.72 22.20 -16.24
N PRO A 98 -6.87 23.17 -16.63
CA PRO A 98 -7.16 24.02 -17.78
C PRO A 98 -7.36 23.25 -19.09
N ILE A 99 -6.57 22.21 -19.34
CA ILE A 99 -6.72 21.34 -20.51
C ILE A 99 -8.10 20.67 -20.50
N ALA A 100 -8.44 20.01 -19.38
CA ALA A 100 -9.74 19.36 -19.22
C ALA A 100 -10.90 20.34 -19.36
N TYR A 101 -10.75 21.55 -18.80
CA TYR A 101 -11.74 22.61 -18.91
C TYR A 101 -11.93 23.10 -20.36
N GLY A 102 -10.84 23.33 -21.10
CA GLY A 102 -10.89 23.70 -22.51
C GLY A 102 -11.57 22.63 -23.36
N MET A 103 -11.24 21.37 -23.12
CA MET A 103 -11.86 20.22 -23.81
C MET A 103 -13.35 20.06 -23.47
N SER A 104 -13.75 20.36 -22.24
CA SER A 104 -15.16 20.33 -21.85
C SER A 104 -16.00 21.36 -22.60
N ARG A 105 -15.39 22.46 -23.06
CA ARG A 105 -16.03 23.55 -23.79
C ARG A 105 -15.80 23.53 -25.31
N ALA A 106 -14.97 22.62 -25.81
CA ALA A 106 -14.76 22.45 -27.25
C ALA A 106 -16.03 21.91 -27.93
N ALA A 107 -16.20 22.20 -29.22
CA ALA A 107 -17.29 21.63 -30.02
C ALA A 107 -17.22 20.10 -30.02
N ASP A 108 -18.37 19.43 -30.02
CA ASP A 108 -18.48 17.98 -29.83
C ASP A 108 -17.68 17.18 -30.87
N GLU A 109 -17.51 17.71 -32.08
CA GLU A 109 -16.70 17.11 -33.17
C GLU A 109 -15.21 16.99 -32.82
N TRP A 110 -14.66 17.94 -32.04
CA TRP A 110 -13.23 17.98 -31.71
C TRP A 110 -12.87 17.24 -30.43
N ARG A 111 -13.84 17.00 -29.54
CA ARG A 111 -13.60 16.40 -28.22
C ARG A 111 -12.93 15.01 -28.30
N PRO A 112 -13.31 14.08 -29.21
CA PRO A 112 -12.64 12.78 -29.34
C PRO A 112 -11.17 12.92 -29.77
N THR A 113 -10.88 13.81 -30.71
CA THR A 113 -9.51 14.07 -31.20
C THR A 113 -8.64 14.66 -30.09
N LEU A 114 -9.17 15.62 -29.31
CA LEU A 114 -8.47 16.20 -28.17
C LEU A 114 -8.19 15.15 -27.07
N LEU A 115 -9.14 14.25 -26.78
CA LEU A 115 -8.92 13.15 -25.84
C LEU A 115 -7.84 12.19 -26.32
N MET A 116 -7.86 11.84 -27.61
CA MET A 116 -6.85 10.98 -28.22
C MET A 116 -5.45 11.61 -28.11
N LEU A 117 -5.32 12.90 -28.41
CA LEU A 117 -4.06 13.62 -28.29
C LEU A 117 -3.52 13.69 -26.85
N VAL A 118 -4.35 13.56 -25.82
CA VAL A 118 -3.92 13.58 -24.41
C VAL A 118 -3.56 12.19 -23.89
N ILE A 119 -4.29 11.15 -24.32
CA ILE A 119 -4.15 9.78 -23.81
C ILE A 119 -3.04 9.00 -24.55
N LEU A 120 -2.80 9.31 -25.83
CA LEU A 120 -1.77 8.60 -26.59
C LEU A 120 -0.40 8.82 -25.93
N PRO A 121 0.32 7.74 -25.55
CA PRO A 121 1.69 7.87 -25.09
C PRO A 121 2.53 8.27 -26.29
N PHE A 122 2.93 9.55 -26.34
CA PHE A 122 3.97 10.01 -27.26
C PHE A 122 5.34 9.51 -26.80
#